data_AF-A0A833ZJ93-F1
#
_entry.id   AF-A0A833ZJ93-F1
#
_cell.length_a   1.000
_cell.length_b   1.000
_cell.length_c   1.000
_cell.angle_alpha   90.00
_cell.angle_beta   90.00
_cell.angle_gamma   90.00
#
_symmetry.space_group_name_H-M   'P 1'
#
loop_
_entity.id
_entity.type
_entity.pdbx_description
1 polymer ?
#
loop_
_entity_poly.entity_id
_entity_poly.type
_entity_poly.pdbx_seq_one_letter_code
_entity_poly.pdbx_strand_id
1 'polypeptide(L)'
;MQTTLCNTSLDNPTQRNKDQLIRAAVKFLDTDTICYRVEEPETLVELQKNEWDPIITWAEKRYGVEIGSSTSIMGPNIPDRTREVLVSHLASYSMWALQGIEFVVSQLKSMVLTLGLIDLRLTVEQAVLLSRLEEEYQIQKWGNVEWAHDYELQELRARTAAGALFVHLCSESTTIRHKLLQD
;
A
#
# COMPACT_ATOMS: atom_id res chain seq x y z
N MET A 1 5.37 -17.94 -2.96
CA MET A 1 5.41 -16.46 -2.84
C MET A 1 5.99 -16.00 -1.51
N GLN A 2 5.49 -16.45 -0.35
CA GLN A 2 6.14 -16.11 0.94
C GLN A 2 7.60 -16.57 1.02
N THR A 3 7.91 -17.78 0.54
CA THR A 3 9.30 -18.28 0.46
C THR A 3 10.20 -17.41 -0.42
N THR A 4 9.68 -16.87 -1.52
CA THR A 4 10.39 -15.93 -2.38
C THR A 4 10.69 -14.62 -1.64
N LEU A 5 9.72 -14.05 -0.91
CA LEU A 5 9.92 -12.86 -0.08
C LEU A 5 10.96 -13.10 1.02
N CYS A 6 10.92 -14.25 1.68
CA CYS A 6 11.94 -14.66 2.64
C CYS A 6 13.32 -14.73 1.99
N ASN A 7 13.44 -15.39 0.84
CA ASN A 7 14.71 -15.51 0.12
C ASN A 7 15.25 -14.13 -0.32
N THR A 8 14.40 -13.27 -0.90
CA THR A 8 14.81 -11.90 -1.26
C THR A 8 15.25 -11.09 -0.04
N SER A 9 14.59 -11.28 1.11
CA SER A 9 14.96 -10.60 2.36
C SER A 9 16.27 -11.13 2.95
N LEU A 10 16.52 -12.45 2.84
CA LEU A 10 17.75 -13.10 3.27
C LEU A 10 18.94 -12.74 2.39
N ASP A 11 18.77 -12.89 1.07
CA ASP A 11 19.83 -12.69 0.09
C ASP A 11 20.15 -11.21 -0.11
N ASN A 12 19.16 -10.34 0.12
CA ASN A 12 19.19 -8.89 -0.15
C ASN A 12 20.00 -8.57 -1.42
N PRO A 13 19.58 -9.07 -2.61
CA PRO A 13 20.37 -8.96 -3.83
C PRO A 13 20.64 -7.50 -4.23
N THR A 14 19.76 -6.58 -3.79
CA THR A 14 19.89 -5.14 -4.02
C THR A 14 20.86 -4.43 -3.06
N GLN A 15 21.32 -5.13 -2.01
CA GLN A 15 22.11 -4.58 -0.90
C GLN A 15 21.54 -3.29 -0.29
N ARG A 16 20.22 -3.11 -0.38
CA ARG A 16 19.55 -1.91 0.13
C ARG A 16 19.54 -1.93 1.65
N ASN A 17 19.78 -0.77 2.26
CA ASN A 17 19.62 -0.57 3.69
C ASN A 17 18.19 -0.11 4.04
N LYS A 18 17.86 -0.05 5.34
CA LYS A 18 16.52 0.38 5.80
C LYS A 18 16.10 1.71 5.22
N ASP A 19 16.98 2.71 5.24
CA ASP A 19 16.61 4.06 4.79
C ASP A 19 16.30 4.11 3.31
N GLN A 20 16.98 3.31 2.49
CA GLN A 20 16.67 3.16 1.06
C GLN A 20 15.31 2.51 0.85
N LEU A 21 14.96 1.46 1.61
CA LEU A 21 13.63 0.83 1.55
C LEU A 21 12.53 1.82 1.96
N ILE A 22 12.73 2.53 3.07
CA ILE A 22 11.79 3.52 3.59
C ILE A 22 11.56 4.64 2.57
N ARG A 23 12.64 5.22 2.02
CA ARG A 23 12.53 6.27 1.01
C ARG A 23 11.85 5.78 -0.26
N ALA A 24 12.12 4.55 -0.70
CA ALA A 24 11.44 3.95 -1.84
C ALA A 24 9.93 3.80 -1.60
N ALA A 25 9.53 3.31 -0.43
CA ALA A 25 8.12 3.18 -0.06
C ALA A 25 7.41 4.54 0.05
N VAL A 26 8.01 5.52 0.71
CA VAL A 26 7.42 6.87 0.88
C VAL A 26 7.32 7.61 -0.46
N LYS A 27 8.23 7.36 -1.40
CA LYS A 27 8.17 7.94 -2.76
C LYS A 27 6.90 7.54 -3.52
N PHE A 28 6.29 6.39 -3.21
CA PHE A 28 5.01 6.02 -3.84
C PHE A 28 3.87 6.99 -3.54
N LEU A 29 3.94 7.81 -2.48
CA LEU A 29 2.95 8.86 -2.24
C LEU A 29 2.84 9.84 -3.42
N ASP A 30 3.93 10.03 -4.18
CA ASP A 30 3.95 10.93 -5.33
C ASP A 30 3.08 10.41 -6.46
N THR A 31 2.92 9.09 -6.55
CA THR A 31 2.21 8.40 -7.63
C THR A 31 1.14 7.47 -7.07
N ASP A 32 0.61 7.78 -5.88
CA ASP A 32 -0.29 6.89 -5.17
C ASP A 32 -1.64 6.85 -5.88
N THR A 33 -2.06 5.66 -6.33
CA THR A 33 -3.20 5.52 -7.23
C THR A 33 -4.49 6.15 -6.70
N ILE A 34 -4.71 6.15 -5.38
CA ILE A 34 -5.96 6.70 -4.80
C ILE A 34 -5.94 8.23 -4.68
N CYS A 35 -4.79 8.86 -4.91
CA CYS A 35 -4.63 10.30 -4.85
C CYS A 35 -4.82 10.99 -6.22
N TYR A 36 -4.82 10.22 -7.31
CA TYR A 36 -5.08 10.73 -8.66
C TYR A 36 -6.54 10.50 -9.02
N ARG A 37 -7.26 11.58 -9.34
CA ARG A 37 -8.70 11.56 -9.60
C ARG A 37 -9.00 11.91 -11.05
N VAL A 38 -10.07 11.34 -11.57
CA VAL A 38 -10.58 11.71 -12.89
C VAL A 38 -11.61 12.83 -12.74
N GLU A 39 -11.86 13.57 -13.82
CA GLU A 39 -12.89 14.61 -13.87
C GLU A 39 -14.16 14.13 -14.58
N GLU A 40 -14.05 13.05 -15.37
CA GLU A 40 -15.17 12.45 -16.10
C GLU A 40 -14.95 10.92 -16.26
N PRO A 41 -16.03 10.13 -16.40
CA PRO A 41 -17.45 10.53 -16.27
C PRO A 41 -17.86 10.78 -14.81
N GLU A 42 -18.89 11.60 -14.58
CA GLU A 42 -19.36 12.00 -13.23
C GLU A 42 -19.57 10.80 -12.28
N THR A 43 -20.12 9.70 -12.78
CA THR A 43 -20.33 8.48 -11.99
C THR A 43 -19.04 7.84 -11.47
N LEU A 44 -17.93 7.96 -12.21
CA LEU A 44 -16.62 7.49 -11.75
C LEU A 44 -16.00 8.48 -10.74
N VAL A 45 -16.20 9.78 -10.94
CA VAL A 45 -15.78 10.81 -9.98
C VAL A 45 -16.45 10.59 -8.62
N GLU A 46 -17.76 10.38 -8.61
CA GLU A 46 -18.52 10.08 -7.40
C GLU A 46 -18.06 8.77 -6.74
N LEU A 47 -17.81 7.72 -7.54
CA LEU A 47 -17.33 6.44 -7.04
C LEU A 47 -15.94 6.57 -6.39
N GLN A 48 -14.99 7.22 -7.06
CA GLN A 48 -13.66 7.50 -6.51
C GLN A 48 -13.78 8.27 -5.20
N LYS A 49 -14.61 9.32 -5.17
CA LYS A 49 -14.83 10.13 -3.97
C LYS A 49 -15.36 9.28 -2.81
N ASN A 50 -16.40 8.49 -3.06
CA ASN A 50 -17.06 7.68 -2.03
C ASN A 50 -16.14 6.59 -1.45
N GLU A 51 -15.31 5.98 -2.29
CA GLU A 51 -14.49 4.83 -1.90
C GLU A 51 -13.10 5.23 -1.39
N TRP A 52 -12.45 6.24 -1.99
CA TRP A 52 -11.07 6.61 -1.65
C TRP A 52 -10.96 7.70 -0.58
N ASP A 53 -11.87 8.68 -0.53
CA ASP A 53 -11.78 9.78 0.45
C ASP A 53 -11.83 9.30 1.90
N PRO A 54 -12.65 8.30 2.29
CA PRO A 54 -12.65 7.78 3.65
C PRO A 54 -11.30 7.16 4.06
N ILE A 55 -10.56 6.62 3.10
CA ILE A 55 -9.26 5.99 3.34
C ILE A 55 -8.17 7.05 3.48
N ILE A 56 -8.15 8.07 2.61
CA ILE A 56 -7.24 9.21 2.72
C ILE A 56 -7.48 9.93 4.05
N THR A 57 -8.73 10.25 4.37
CA THR A 57 -9.11 10.91 5.63
C THR A 57 -8.68 10.08 6.85
N TRP A 58 -8.85 8.76 6.78
CA TRP A 58 -8.39 7.87 7.84
C TRP A 58 -6.87 7.96 8.01
N ALA A 59 -6.10 7.91 6.93
CA ALA A 59 -4.64 7.94 6.98
C ALA A 59 -4.14 9.29 7.52
N GLU A 60 -4.69 10.40 7.03
CA GLU A 60 -4.38 11.75 7.51
C GLU A 60 -4.62 11.87 9.02
N LYS A 61 -5.76 11.37 9.51
CA LYS A 61 -6.07 11.37 10.96
C LYS A 61 -5.17 10.42 11.75
N ARG A 62 -4.91 9.22 11.24
CA ARG A 62 -4.18 8.15 11.91
C ARG A 62 -2.70 8.49 12.12
N TYR A 63 -2.10 9.16 11.12
CA TYR A 63 -0.70 9.53 11.12
C TYR A 63 -0.47 11.02 11.42
N GLY A 64 -1.52 11.84 11.44
CA GLY A 64 -1.40 13.28 11.69
C GLY A 64 -0.70 14.02 10.54
N VAL A 65 -1.04 13.64 9.31
CA VAL A 65 -0.41 14.10 8.06
C VAL A 65 -1.43 14.67 7.08
N GLU A 66 -0.96 15.31 6.02
CA GLU A 66 -1.76 15.81 4.90
C GLU A 66 -1.34 15.09 3.61
N ILE A 67 -2.30 14.52 2.90
CA ILE A 67 -2.07 13.77 1.65
C ILE A 67 -2.93 14.40 0.54
N GLY A 68 -4.24 14.52 0.77
CA GLY A 68 -5.18 15.04 -0.21
C GLY A 68 -5.28 14.21 -1.50
N SER A 69 -5.87 14.81 -2.53
CA SER A 69 -6.01 14.22 -3.86
C SER A 69 -5.91 15.31 -4.94
N SER A 70 -5.76 14.90 -6.20
CA SER A 70 -5.55 15.82 -7.33
C SER A 70 -6.13 15.25 -8.61
N THR A 71 -6.72 16.11 -9.45
CA THR A 71 -7.08 15.79 -10.84
C THR A 71 -5.96 16.14 -11.82
N SER A 72 -4.89 16.78 -11.36
CA SER A 72 -3.75 17.16 -12.18
C SER A 72 -2.83 15.96 -12.43
N ILE A 73 -2.24 15.90 -13.64
CA ILE A 73 -1.18 14.93 -13.97
C ILE A 73 0.05 15.06 -13.05
N MET A 74 0.23 16.22 -12.42
CA MET A 74 1.31 16.46 -11.45
C MET A 74 1.07 15.77 -10.10
N GLY A 75 -0.13 15.25 -9.84
CA GLY A 75 -0.48 14.60 -8.58
C GLY A 75 -0.83 15.57 -7.44
N PRO A 76 -1.06 15.03 -6.22
CA PRO A 76 -1.27 15.84 -5.02
C PRO A 76 0.02 16.53 -4.56
N ASN A 77 -0.11 17.70 -3.93
CA ASN A 77 1.01 18.34 -3.26
C ASN A 77 1.21 17.74 -1.86
N ILE A 78 2.14 16.79 -1.72
CA ILE A 78 2.44 16.14 -0.43
C ILE A 78 3.48 16.96 0.34
N PRO A 79 3.14 17.53 1.51
CA PRO A 79 4.10 18.31 2.31
C PRO A 79 5.29 17.47 2.78
N ASP A 80 6.46 18.10 2.88
CA ASP A 80 7.67 17.42 3.39
C ASP A 80 7.46 16.83 4.79
N ARG A 81 6.70 17.53 5.64
CA ARG A 81 6.31 17.04 6.97
C ARG A 81 5.57 15.70 6.91
N THR A 82 4.69 15.48 5.93
CA THR A 82 3.99 14.19 5.74
C THR A 82 5.01 13.08 5.47
N ARG A 83 6.00 13.35 4.62
CA ARG A 83 7.06 12.39 4.31
C ARG A 83 7.89 12.09 5.54
N GLU A 84 8.31 13.09 6.29
CA GLU A 84 9.09 12.92 7.51
C GLU A 84 8.37 12.06 8.55
N VAL A 85 7.08 12.31 8.77
CA VAL A 85 6.25 11.51 9.69
C VAL A 85 6.17 10.06 9.24
N LEU A 86 5.94 9.80 7.95
CA LEU A 86 5.85 8.44 7.44
C LEU A 86 7.21 7.73 7.40
N VAL A 87 8.31 8.44 7.11
CA VAL A 87 9.68 7.92 7.24
C VAL A 87 9.93 7.49 8.69
N SER A 88 9.59 8.35 9.66
CA SER A 88 9.76 8.04 11.09
C SER A 88 8.90 6.85 11.52
N HIS A 89 7.65 6.78 11.05
CA HIS A 89 6.76 5.65 11.32
C HIS A 89 7.34 4.33 10.75
N LEU A 90 7.79 4.34 9.50
CA LEU A 90 8.38 3.15 8.87
C LEU A 90 9.72 2.75 9.51
N ALA A 91 10.47 3.71 10.07
CA ALA A 91 11.71 3.44 10.76
C ALA A 91 11.54 2.55 12.01
N SER A 92 10.34 2.35 12.56
CA SER A 92 10.13 1.38 13.64
C SER A 92 10.09 -0.07 13.17
N TYR A 93 9.87 -0.33 11.88
CA TYR A 93 9.77 -1.69 11.33
C TYR A 93 11.14 -2.34 11.15
N SER A 94 11.18 -3.67 11.23
CA SER A 94 12.37 -4.44 10.88
C SER A 94 12.66 -4.34 9.38
N MET A 95 13.90 -4.61 8.96
CA MET A 95 14.28 -4.59 7.54
C MET A 95 13.42 -5.55 6.70
N TRP A 96 13.07 -6.70 7.26
CA TRP A 96 12.23 -7.70 6.60
C TRP A 96 10.80 -7.20 6.46
N ALA A 97 10.24 -6.62 7.53
CA ALA A 97 8.93 -5.98 7.44
C ALA A 97 8.93 -4.89 6.37
N LEU A 98 9.95 -4.03 6.31
CA LEU A 98 10.05 -3.00 5.27
C LEU A 98 10.11 -3.55 3.84
N GLN A 99 10.79 -4.67 3.62
CA GLN A 99 10.79 -5.35 2.33
C GLN A 99 9.40 -5.87 1.96
N GLY A 100 8.65 -6.37 2.95
CA GLY A 100 7.25 -6.74 2.80
C GLY A 100 6.33 -5.55 2.51
N ILE A 101 6.53 -4.42 3.20
CA ILE A 101 5.79 -3.17 2.97
C ILE A 101 6.01 -2.70 1.54
N GLU A 102 7.26 -2.55 1.10
CA GLU A 102 7.55 -2.14 -0.29
C GLU A 102 6.94 -3.10 -1.31
N PHE A 103 6.97 -4.40 -1.04
CA PHE A 103 6.30 -5.38 -1.89
C PHE A 103 4.80 -5.13 -1.98
N VAL A 104 4.09 -4.94 -0.85
CA VAL A 104 2.65 -4.66 -0.86
C VAL A 104 2.33 -3.33 -1.55
N VAL A 105 3.11 -2.28 -1.30
CA VAL A 105 2.99 -0.98 -1.99
C VAL A 105 3.07 -1.16 -3.50
N SER A 106 4.01 -1.99 -3.99
CA SER A 106 4.15 -2.26 -5.43
C SER A 106 2.95 -2.98 -6.04
N GLN A 107 2.29 -3.86 -5.27
CA GLN A 107 1.12 -4.60 -5.72
C GLN A 107 -0.10 -3.69 -5.81
N LEU A 108 -0.35 -2.91 -4.76
CA LEU A 108 -1.51 -2.02 -4.67
C LEU A 108 -1.29 -0.67 -5.38
N LYS A 109 -0.06 -0.37 -5.79
CA LYS A 109 0.38 0.94 -6.31
C LYS A 109 -0.03 2.09 -5.39
N SER A 110 -0.07 1.82 -4.09
CA SER A 110 -0.58 2.74 -3.08
C SER A 110 0.08 2.50 -1.72
N MET A 111 0.73 3.54 -1.21
CA MET A 111 1.24 3.58 0.14
C MET A 111 0.10 3.70 1.14
N VAL A 112 -0.93 4.50 0.83
CA VAL A 112 -2.07 4.73 1.72
C VAL A 112 -2.89 3.45 1.94
N LEU A 113 -3.18 2.69 0.88
CA LEU A 113 -3.86 1.39 1.00
C LEU A 113 -3.00 0.37 1.73
N THR A 114 -1.68 0.38 1.50
CA THR A 114 -0.75 -0.53 2.20
C THR A 114 -0.73 -0.26 3.70
N LEU A 115 -0.67 1.01 4.11
CA LEU A 115 -0.79 1.41 5.52
C LEU A 115 -2.14 1.00 6.11
N GLY A 116 -3.23 1.20 5.36
CA GLY A 116 -4.57 0.73 5.75
C GLY A 116 -4.64 -0.78 5.97
N LEU A 117 -3.94 -1.55 5.15
CA LEU A 117 -3.87 -3.00 5.28
C LEU A 117 -3.04 -3.44 6.50
N ILE A 118 -1.86 -2.83 6.70
CA ILE A 118 -0.95 -3.18 7.82
C ILE A 118 -1.53 -2.75 9.17
N ASP A 119 -2.22 -1.62 9.23
CA ASP A 119 -2.92 -1.16 10.45
C ASP A 119 -4.28 -1.86 10.64
N LEU A 120 -4.59 -2.89 9.83
CA LEU A 120 -5.82 -3.69 9.88
C LEU A 120 -7.11 -2.86 9.73
N ARG A 121 -7.01 -1.68 9.10
CA ARG A 121 -8.16 -0.85 8.72
C ARG A 121 -8.89 -1.43 7.51
N LEU A 122 -8.15 -2.11 6.62
CA LEU A 122 -8.65 -2.75 5.41
C LEU A 122 -8.34 -4.24 5.45
N THR A 123 -9.24 -5.06 4.91
CA THR A 123 -8.90 -6.44 4.53
C THR A 123 -8.12 -6.43 3.22
N VAL A 124 -7.51 -7.58 2.87
CA VAL A 124 -6.81 -7.76 1.59
C VAL A 124 -7.77 -7.53 0.43
N GLU A 125 -8.99 -8.06 0.51
CA GLU A 125 -10.01 -7.94 -0.53
C GLU A 125 -10.40 -6.48 -0.74
N GLN A 126 -10.59 -5.73 0.35
CA GLN A 126 -10.91 -4.31 0.28
C GLN A 126 -9.77 -3.49 -0.33
N ALA A 127 -8.54 -3.69 0.16
CA ALA A 127 -7.37 -2.96 -0.36
C ALA A 127 -7.16 -3.22 -1.86
N VAL A 128 -7.30 -4.48 -2.29
CA VAL A 128 -7.18 -4.85 -3.71
C VAL A 128 -8.29 -4.22 -4.55
N LEU A 129 -9.55 -4.30 -4.12
CA LEU A 129 -10.66 -3.66 -4.84
C LEU A 129 -10.47 -2.15 -4.96
N LEU A 130 -10.06 -1.49 -3.88
CA LEU A 130 -9.79 -0.05 -3.88
C LEU A 130 -8.65 0.31 -4.84
N SER A 131 -7.59 -0.51 -4.91
CA SER A 131 -6.47 -0.27 -5.84
C SER A 131 -6.85 -0.43 -7.31
N ARG A 132 -7.96 -1.14 -7.59
CA ARG A 132 -8.45 -1.47 -8.94
C ARG A 132 -9.78 -0.80 -9.28
N LEU A 133 -10.22 0.17 -8.47
CA LEU A 133 -11.58 0.72 -8.54
C LEU A 133 -11.97 1.17 -9.96
N GLU A 134 -11.05 1.81 -10.68
CA GLU A 134 -11.28 2.26 -12.06
C GLU A 134 -11.38 1.10 -13.06
N GLU A 135 -10.54 0.08 -12.91
CA GLU A 135 -10.59 -1.13 -13.76
C GLU A 135 -11.93 -1.85 -13.57
N GLU A 136 -12.37 -2.01 -12.31
CA GLU A 136 -13.66 -2.62 -11.98
C GLU A 136 -14.83 -1.81 -12.57
N TYR A 137 -14.76 -0.48 -12.52
CA TYR A 137 -15.74 0.39 -13.15
C TYR A 137 -15.80 0.19 -14.67
N GLN A 138 -14.65 0.09 -15.33
CA GLN A 138 -14.56 -0.14 -16.78
C GLN A 138 -15.11 -1.51 -17.18
N ILE A 139 -14.77 -2.56 -16.42
CA ILE A 139 -15.27 -3.93 -16.62
C ILE A 139 -16.81 -3.95 -16.52
N GLN A 140 -17.38 -3.26 -15.53
CA GLN A 140 -18.83 -3.17 -15.37
C GLN A 140 -19.52 -2.43 -16.53
N LYS A 141 -18.88 -1.40 -17.08
CA LYS A 141 -19.47 -0.58 -18.17
C LYS A 141 -19.31 -1.19 -19.56
N TRP A 142 -18.21 -1.88 -19.83
CA TRP A 142 -17.87 -2.35 -21.18
C TRP A 142 -17.82 -3.86 -21.35
N GLY A 143 -18.12 -4.61 -20.28
CA GLY A 143 -18.16 -6.07 -20.28
C GLY A 143 -16.82 -6.69 -19.88
N ASN A 144 -16.89 -7.89 -19.31
CA ASN A 144 -15.74 -8.62 -18.80
C ASN A 144 -15.13 -9.53 -19.89
N VAL A 145 -13.80 -9.65 -19.91
CA VAL A 145 -13.10 -10.77 -20.55
C VAL A 145 -12.83 -11.83 -19.48
N GLU A 146 -13.79 -12.75 -19.29
CA GLU A 146 -13.91 -13.70 -18.15
C GLU A 146 -12.62 -14.39 -17.68
N TRP A 147 -11.65 -14.66 -18.55
CA TRP A 147 -10.45 -15.43 -18.19
C TRP A 147 -9.25 -14.61 -17.74
N ALA A 148 -9.12 -13.35 -18.16
CA ALA A 148 -7.94 -12.54 -17.88
C ALA A 148 -8.08 -11.79 -16.53
N HIS A 149 -9.22 -11.13 -16.33
CA HIS A 149 -9.44 -10.27 -15.16
C HIS A 149 -9.57 -11.05 -13.85
N ASP A 150 -10.17 -12.25 -13.90
CA ASP A 150 -10.31 -13.11 -12.73
C ASP A 150 -8.96 -13.64 -12.25
N TYR A 151 -8.11 -14.10 -13.16
CA TYR A 151 -6.78 -14.58 -12.81
C TYR A 151 -5.92 -13.48 -12.21
N GLU A 152 -5.87 -12.30 -12.84
CA GLU A 152 -5.13 -11.14 -12.33
C GLU A 152 -5.63 -10.70 -10.95
N LEU A 153 -6.95 -10.73 -10.71
CA LEU A 153 -7.53 -10.41 -9.41
C LEU A 153 -7.08 -11.39 -8.33
N GLN A 154 -7.16 -12.69 -8.60
CA GLN A 154 -6.75 -13.71 -7.64
C GLN A 154 -5.25 -13.68 -7.39
N GLU A 155 -4.44 -13.45 -8.43
CA GLU A 155 -2.99 -13.31 -8.28
C GLU A 155 -2.65 -12.08 -7.41
N LEU A 156 -3.27 -10.93 -7.68
CA LEU A 156 -3.04 -9.71 -6.90
C LEU A 156 -3.47 -9.88 -5.43
N ARG A 157 -4.62 -10.53 -5.18
CA ARG A 157 -5.06 -10.88 -3.82
C ARG A 157 -4.07 -11.79 -3.13
N ALA A 158 -3.63 -12.86 -3.78
CA ALA A 158 -2.69 -13.81 -3.21
C ALA A 158 -1.33 -13.15 -2.90
N ARG A 159 -0.84 -12.29 -3.79
CA ARG A 159 0.40 -11.52 -3.58
C ARG A 159 0.24 -10.55 -2.42
N THR A 160 -0.82 -9.76 -2.41
CA THR A 160 -1.11 -8.79 -1.34
C THR A 160 -1.23 -9.48 0.02
N ALA A 161 -1.98 -10.59 0.11
CA ALA A 161 -2.12 -11.39 1.33
C ALA A 161 -0.77 -11.94 1.80
N ALA A 162 0.02 -12.50 0.90
CA ALA A 162 1.35 -13.03 1.23
C ALA A 162 2.28 -11.93 1.76
N GLY A 163 2.25 -10.74 1.16
CA GLY A 163 3.03 -9.58 1.61
C GLY A 163 2.59 -9.09 2.99
N ALA A 164 1.29 -8.88 3.20
CA ALA A 164 0.74 -8.43 4.48
C ALA A 164 1.05 -9.42 5.61
N LEU A 165 0.83 -10.72 5.39
CA LEU A 165 1.16 -11.75 6.37
C LEU A 165 2.66 -11.75 6.71
N PHE A 166 3.53 -11.61 5.70
CA PHE A 166 4.96 -11.51 5.91
C PHE A 166 5.35 -10.31 6.78
N VAL A 167 4.74 -9.14 6.55
CA VAL A 167 4.94 -7.93 7.38
C VAL A 167 4.55 -8.19 8.83
N HIS A 168 3.37 -8.77 9.06
CA HIS A 168 2.89 -9.06 10.42
C HIS A 168 3.81 -10.04 11.15
N LEU A 169 4.17 -11.15 10.52
CA LEU A 169 5.06 -12.16 11.10
C LEU A 169 6.45 -11.58 11.45
N CYS A 170 7.01 -10.74 10.57
CA CYS A 170 8.32 -10.10 10.80
C CYS A 170 8.27 -9.01 11.88
N SER A 171 7.10 -8.38 12.08
CA SER A 171 6.90 -7.35 13.11
C SER A 171 6.68 -7.97 14.49
N GLU A 172 5.91 -9.06 14.58
CA GLU A 172 5.71 -9.82 15.81
C GLU A 172 6.98 -10.51 16.29
N SER A 173 7.74 -11.13 15.37
CA SER A 173 9.02 -11.78 15.70
C SER A 173 10.03 -10.81 16.32
N THR A 174 10.00 -9.53 15.90
CA THR A 174 10.83 -8.47 16.47
C THR A 174 10.38 -8.11 17.89
N THR A 175 9.07 -8.04 18.12
CA THR A 175 8.48 -7.75 19.44
C THR A 175 8.78 -8.86 20.45
N ILE A 176 8.71 -10.13 20.03
CA ILE A 176 9.02 -11.29 20.88
C ILE A 176 10.50 -11.31 21.27
N ARG A 177 11.42 -11.10 20.31
CA ARG A 177 12.86 -11.04 20.60
C ARG A 177 13.21 -9.91 21.57
N HIS A 178 12.55 -8.76 21.46
CA HIS A 178 12.79 -7.64 22.38
C HIS A 178 12.36 -7.96 23.82
N LYS A 179 11.23 -8.66 24.02
CA LYS A 179 10.79 -9.08 25.37
C LYS A 179 11.75 -10.11 25.99
N LEU A 180 12.17 -11.11 25.22
CA LEU A 180 13.09 -12.16 25.68
C LEU A 180 14.51 -11.67 26.02
N LEU A 181 14.92 -10.48 25.55
CA LEU A 181 16.22 -9.88 25.84
C LEU A 181 16.17 -8.89 27.02
N GLN A 182 14.97 -8.62 27.57
CA GLN A 182 14.76 -7.74 28.72
C GLN A 182 14.41 -8.50 30.01
N ASP A 183 14.22 -9.82 29.91
CA ASP A 183 14.11 -10.77 31.02
C ASP A 183 15.47 -11.47 31.27
#